data_AF-A0A7H5F474-F1
#
_entry.id   AF-A0A7H5F474-F1
#
_cell.length_a   1.000
_cell.length_b   1.000
_cell.length_c   1.000
_cell.angle_alpha   90.00
_cell.angle_beta   90.00
_cell.angle_gamma   90.00
#
_symmetry.space_group_name_H-M   'P 1'
#
loop_
_entity.id
_entity.type
_entity.pdbx_description
1 polymer ?
#
loop_
_entity_poly.entity_id
_entity_poly.type
_entity_poly.pdbx_seq_one_letter_code
_entity_poly.pdbx_strand_id
1 'polypeptide(L)'
;MAYENIVRGAYKEGANGPAIWRENIIVPLKNPIKDYRLEERSTVEGHHAVGLYVTPPGVTLRDGSTVAAAAIFNTAYLVLRNGSDEVITHLYLSQILAANEAGCPFEISLPGKITMSDSSLVVQDGPNVQADTVLEIQIEYVRQ
;
A
#
# COMPACT_ATOMS: atom_id res chain seq x y z
N MET A 1 31.99 -15.89 15.75
CA MET A 1 32.60 -15.85 14.40
C MET A 1 32.35 -14.47 13.84
N ALA A 2 33.40 -13.67 13.75
CA ALA A 2 33.36 -12.29 13.29
C ALA A 2 33.45 -12.25 11.75
N TYR A 3 32.65 -11.41 11.11
CA TYR A 3 32.65 -11.21 9.66
C TYR A 3 33.91 -10.45 9.24
N GLU A 4 34.99 -11.16 8.91
CA GLU A 4 36.33 -10.59 8.65
C GLU A 4 36.58 -10.08 7.22
N ASN A 5 35.61 -10.08 6.31
CA ASN A 5 35.84 -9.72 4.90
C ASN A 5 34.93 -8.62 4.33
N ILE A 6 34.54 -7.61 5.13
CA ILE A 6 34.02 -6.36 4.58
C ILE A 6 35.14 -5.32 4.61
N VAL A 7 35.65 -4.96 3.42
CA VAL A 7 36.64 -3.90 3.28
C VAL A 7 36.05 -2.60 3.84
N ARG A 8 36.58 -2.13 4.97
CA ARG A 8 36.19 -0.85 5.57
C ARG A 8 36.82 0.30 4.79
N GLY A 9 36.06 0.84 3.85
CA GLY A 9 36.32 2.11 3.15
C GLY A 9 35.52 2.18 1.85
N ALA A 10 34.76 3.21 1.49
CA ALA A 10 34.39 4.45 2.16
C ALA A 10 32.85 4.58 2.07
N TYR A 11 32.13 3.96 3.00
CA TYR A 11 30.73 4.32 3.20
C TYR A 11 30.73 5.54 4.11
N LYS A 12 30.62 6.73 3.52
CA LYS A 12 30.15 7.90 4.26
C LYS A 12 28.64 7.81 4.25
N GLU A 13 28.08 7.34 5.36
CA GLU A 13 26.67 7.57 5.67
C GLU A 13 26.47 9.10 5.62
N GLY A 14 25.75 9.59 4.61
CA GLY A 14 25.25 10.95 4.63
C GLY A 14 24.34 11.10 5.86
N ALA A 15 24.17 12.32 6.37
CA ALA A 15 23.57 12.57 7.69
C ALA A 15 22.14 12.03 7.90
N ASN A 16 21.45 11.55 6.86
CA ASN A 16 20.27 10.70 6.92
C ASN A 16 20.23 9.88 5.62
N GLY A 17 19.79 8.61 5.65
CA GLY A 17 19.49 7.83 4.45
C GLY A 17 18.38 8.46 3.59
N PRO A 18 17.93 7.82 2.49
CA PRO A 18 16.81 8.33 1.72
C PRO A 18 15.59 8.54 2.62
N ALA A 19 15.00 9.74 2.56
CA ALA A 19 13.80 10.06 3.34
C ALA A 19 12.61 9.25 2.82
N ILE A 20 12.00 8.46 3.71
CA ILE A 20 10.78 7.72 3.44
C ILE A 20 9.58 8.60 3.81
N TRP A 21 8.68 8.79 2.85
CA TRP A 21 7.42 9.49 3.01
C TRP A 21 6.28 8.49 3.04
N ARG A 22 5.17 8.83 3.68
CA ARG A 22 3.97 8.00 3.71
C ARG A 22 2.77 8.81 3.23
N GLU A 23 2.00 8.24 2.34
CA GLU A 23 0.75 8.83 1.84
C GLU A 23 -0.43 7.91 2.12
N ASN A 24 -1.55 8.49 2.53
CA ASN A 24 -2.81 7.76 2.72
C ASN A 24 -3.67 7.86 1.45
N ILE A 25 -4.09 6.71 0.95
CA ILE A 25 -4.99 6.56 -0.19
C ILE A 25 -6.31 6.03 0.34
N ILE A 26 -7.35 6.86 0.28
CA ILE A 26 -8.71 6.51 0.68
C ILE A 26 -9.47 6.10 -0.56
N VAL A 27 -10.01 4.87 -0.57
CA VAL A 27 -10.80 4.32 -1.67
C VAL A 27 -12.25 4.19 -1.20
N PRO A 28 -13.16 5.09 -1.63
CA PRO A 28 -14.57 4.96 -1.33
C PRO A 28 -15.17 3.75 -2.03
N LEU A 29 -15.75 2.84 -1.26
CA LEU A 29 -16.38 1.63 -1.79
C LEU A 29 -17.82 1.91 -2.19
N LYS A 30 -18.26 1.27 -3.28
CA LYS A 30 -19.64 1.36 -3.78
C LYS A 30 -20.11 0.01 -4.27
N ASN A 31 -21.28 -0.43 -3.84
CA ASN A 31 -21.95 -1.59 -4.44
C ASN A 31 -22.43 -1.26 -5.87
N PRO A 32 -22.26 -2.12 -6.90
CA PRO A 32 -21.59 -3.43 -6.93
C PRO A 32 -20.16 -3.38 -7.51
N ILE A 33 -19.47 -2.25 -7.38
CA ILE A 33 -18.14 -2.06 -7.95
C ILE A 33 -17.14 -3.01 -7.28
N LYS A 34 -16.37 -3.71 -8.09
CA LYS A 34 -15.31 -4.63 -7.65
C LYS A 34 -13.93 -4.04 -7.87
N ASP A 35 -13.70 -3.42 -9.02
CA ASP A 35 -12.42 -2.88 -9.41
C ASP A 35 -12.38 -1.36 -9.19
N TYR A 36 -11.46 -0.92 -8.33
CA TYR A 36 -11.26 0.46 -7.97
C TYR A 36 -9.87 0.90 -8.43
N ARG A 37 -9.80 1.80 -9.41
CA ARG A 37 -8.52 2.40 -9.80
C ARG A 37 -7.97 3.24 -8.66
N LEU A 38 -6.67 3.10 -8.40
CA LEU A 38 -5.99 3.97 -7.47
C LEU A 38 -5.71 5.33 -8.15
N GLU A 39 -5.71 6.40 -7.36
CA GLU A 39 -5.80 7.76 -7.87
C GLU A 39 -4.60 8.18 -8.73
N GLU A 40 -4.85 8.63 -9.97
CA GLU A 40 -3.83 9.12 -10.94
C GLU A 40 -3.06 10.36 -10.46
N ARG A 41 -3.63 11.11 -9.50
CA ARG A 41 -3.01 12.30 -8.90
C ARG A 41 -2.38 12.03 -7.53
N SER A 42 -2.23 10.75 -7.16
CA SER A 42 -1.54 10.39 -5.93
C SER A 42 -0.12 10.99 -5.92
N THR A 43 0.29 11.55 -4.78
CA THR A 43 1.66 12.06 -4.60
C THR A 43 2.72 10.96 -4.73
N VAL A 44 2.31 9.70 -4.69
CA VAL A 44 3.14 8.51 -4.83
C VAL A 44 3.45 8.17 -6.30
N GLU A 45 2.63 8.64 -7.24
CA GLU A 45 2.81 8.40 -8.68
C GLU A 45 4.24 8.75 -9.13
N GLY A 46 4.91 7.84 -9.85
CA GLY A 46 6.26 8.07 -10.36
C GLY A 46 7.39 7.98 -9.32
N HIS A 47 7.10 7.54 -8.09
CA HIS A 47 8.10 7.31 -7.05
C HIS A 47 8.38 5.82 -6.83
N HIS A 48 9.41 5.51 -6.05
CA HIS A 48 9.66 4.13 -5.61
C HIS A 48 8.86 3.85 -4.34
N ALA A 49 7.87 2.98 -4.46
CA ALA A 49 7.15 2.45 -3.30
C ALA A 49 7.97 1.35 -2.63
N VAL A 50 8.06 1.40 -1.30
CA VAL A 50 8.93 0.52 -0.49
C VAL A 50 8.17 -0.22 0.60
N GLY A 51 7.01 0.27 1.01
CA GLY A 51 6.22 -0.32 2.08
C GLY A 51 4.73 -0.03 1.93
N LEU A 52 3.91 -0.93 2.47
CA LEU A 52 2.47 -0.80 2.50
C LEU A 52 1.95 -0.94 3.92
N TYR A 53 0.93 -0.14 4.24
CA TYR A 53 0.09 -0.31 5.41
C TYR A 53 -1.38 -0.29 5.01
N VAL A 54 -2.20 -0.82 5.90
CA VAL A 54 -3.65 -0.78 5.81
C VAL A 54 -4.22 -0.39 7.15
N THR A 55 -5.28 0.43 7.14
CA THR A 55 -6.02 0.70 8.36
C THR A 55 -6.86 -0.54 8.72
N PRO A 56 -6.87 -0.99 9.98
CA PRO A 56 -7.64 -2.16 10.38
C PRO A 56 -9.14 -2.04 10.06
N PRO A 57 -9.82 -3.16 9.75
CA PRO A 57 -11.24 -3.15 9.41
C PRO A 57 -12.13 -2.64 10.54
N GLY A 58 -13.22 -1.95 10.19
CA GLY A 58 -14.21 -1.46 11.16
C GLY A 58 -13.81 -0.24 11.98
N VAL A 59 -12.66 0.38 11.69
CA VAL A 59 -12.24 1.64 12.31
C VAL A 59 -13.00 2.81 11.69
N THR A 60 -13.48 3.75 12.51
CA THR A 60 -14.03 5.02 12.02
C THR A 60 -12.91 6.05 11.82
N LEU A 61 -12.80 6.58 10.60
CA LEU A 61 -11.81 7.60 10.26
C LEU A 61 -12.23 8.99 10.77
N ARG A 62 -11.28 9.93 10.77
CA ARG A 62 -11.49 11.29 11.27
C ARG A 62 -12.58 12.07 10.52
N ASP A 63 -12.78 11.76 9.24
CA ASP A 63 -13.81 12.37 8.39
C ASP A 63 -15.21 11.76 8.60
N GLY A 64 -15.33 10.77 9.50
CA GLY A 64 -16.59 10.07 9.80
C GLY A 64 -16.86 8.86 8.91
N SER A 65 -16.04 8.61 7.88
CA SER A 65 -16.14 7.38 7.09
C SER A 65 -15.74 6.16 7.91
N THR A 66 -16.26 4.99 7.55
CA THR A 66 -15.94 3.74 8.26
C THR A 66 -15.15 2.81 7.36
N VAL A 67 -13.99 2.34 7.84
CA VAL A 67 -13.20 1.34 7.13
C VAL A 67 -13.99 0.05 7.02
N ALA A 68 -13.94 -0.56 5.83
CA ALA A 68 -14.68 -1.77 5.50
C ALA A 68 -14.58 -2.87 6.57
N ALA A 69 -15.69 -3.57 6.78
CA ALA A 69 -15.74 -4.69 7.71
C ALA A 69 -14.80 -5.83 7.28
N ALA A 70 -14.41 -6.68 8.23
CA ALA A 70 -13.44 -7.75 8.02
C ALA A 70 -13.79 -8.70 6.86
N ALA A 71 -15.08 -8.97 6.60
CA ALA A 71 -15.52 -9.79 5.48
C ALA A 71 -15.10 -9.20 4.12
N ILE A 72 -15.35 -7.91 3.91
CA ILE A 72 -14.93 -7.19 2.70
C ILE A 72 -13.40 -7.11 2.64
N PHE A 73 -12.78 -6.71 3.75
CA PHE A 73 -11.32 -6.54 3.86
C PHE A 73 -10.55 -7.83 3.51
N ASN A 74 -11.01 -8.99 3.99
CA ASN A 74 -10.36 -10.29 3.75
C ASN A 74 -10.45 -10.77 2.31
N THR A 75 -11.34 -10.18 1.50
CA THR A 75 -11.49 -10.50 0.08
C THR A 75 -10.91 -9.43 -0.84
N ALA A 76 -10.36 -8.36 -0.26
CA ALA A 76 -9.78 -7.26 -0.99
C ALA A 76 -8.28 -7.50 -1.25
N TYR A 77 -7.83 -7.17 -2.45
CA TYR A 77 -6.42 -7.28 -2.83
C TYR A 77 -5.96 -6.13 -3.74
N LEU A 78 -4.66 -5.86 -3.69
CA LEU A 78 -3.99 -4.87 -4.51
C LEU A 78 -3.38 -5.47 -5.77
N VAL A 79 -3.50 -4.71 -6.85
CA VAL A 79 -2.71 -4.84 -8.07
C VAL A 79 -1.85 -3.59 -8.20
N LEU A 80 -0.53 -3.71 -8.12
CA LEU A 80 0.39 -2.59 -8.31
C LEU A 80 1.17 -2.75 -9.61
N ARG A 81 1.26 -1.64 -10.35
CA ARG A 81 1.91 -1.58 -11.66
C ARG A 81 3.12 -0.67 -11.69
N ASN A 82 4.01 -0.96 -12.63
CA ASN A 82 5.12 -0.10 -13.05
C ASN A 82 5.07 -0.01 -14.58
N GLY A 83 4.54 1.08 -15.10
CA GLY A 83 4.15 1.20 -16.50
C GLY A 83 3.10 0.15 -16.88
N SER A 84 3.33 -0.58 -17.97
CA SER A 84 2.43 -1.63 -18.44
C SER A 84 2.51 -2.93 -17.64
N ASP A 85 3.52 -3.09 -16.79
CA ASP A 85 3.81 -4.36 -16.13
C ASP A 85 3.09 -4.45 -14.78
N GLU A 86 2.36 -5.56 -14.59
CA GLU A 86 1.84 -5.94 -13.28
C GLU A 86 2.97 -6.55 -12.45
N VAL A 87 3.41 -5.80 -11.44
CA VAL A 87 4.50 -6.23 -10.56
C VAL A 87 3.94 -6.98 -9.36
N ILE A 88 2.80 -6.53 -8.85
CA ILE A 88 2.04 -7.18 -7.79
C ILE A 88 0.64 -7.41 -8.33
N THR A 89 0.17 -8.65 -8.35
CA THR A 89 -1.08 -9.02 -9.02
C THR A 89 -2.20 -9.40 -8.07
N HIS A 90 -1.90 -9.96 -6.89
CA HIS A 90 -2.90 -10.46 -5.92
C HIS A 90 -2.36 -10.36 -4.48
N LEU A 91 -1.98 -9.16 -4.05
CA LEU A 91 -1.56 -8.94 -2.67
C LEU A 91 -2.77 -8.63 -1.78
N TYR A 92 -3.18 -9.58 -0.96
CA TYR A 92 -4.36 -9.42 -0.10
C TYR A 92 -4.11 -8.41 1.02
N LEU A 93 -5.11 -7.60 1.35
CA LEU A 93 -5.00 -6.63 2.45
C LEU A 93 -4.79 -7.32 3.80
N SER A 94 -5.29 -8.54 3.99
CA SER A 94 -5.03 -9.36 5.17
C SER A 94 -3.55 -9.72 5.37
N GLN A 95 -2.79 -9.89 4.29
CA GLN A 95 -1.34 -10.14 4.37
C GLN A 95 -0.59 -8.88 4.81
N ILE A 96 -1.02 -7.71 4.31
CA ILE A 96 -0.46 -6.42 4.72
C ILE A 96 -0.78 -6.16 6.19
N LEU A 97 -2.03 -6.39 6.61
CA LEU A 97 -2.47 -6.24 8.00
C LEU A 97 -1.65 -7.10 8.95
N ALA A 98 -1.40 -8.37 8.62
CA ALA A 98 -0.59 -9.26 9.44
C ALA A 98 0.84 -8.74 9.66
N ALA A 99 1.46 -8.12 8.66
CA ALA A 99 2.75 -7.46 8.83
C ALA A 99 2.64 -6.20 9.71
N ASN A 100 1.61 -5.38 9.50
CA ASN A 100 1.38 -4.17 10.29
C ASN A 100 1.12 -4.47 11.77
N GLU A 101 0.39 -5.55 12.07
CA GLU A 101 0.17 -6.04 13.43
C GLU A 101 1.45 -6.57 14.09
N ALA A 102 2.41 -7.04 13.30
CA ALA A 102 3.76 -7.36 13.77
C ALA A 102 4.66 -6.12 13.97
N GLY A 103 4.13 -4.91 13.71
CA GLY A 103 4.82 -3.64 13.93
C GLY A 103 5.71 -3.18 12.77
N CYS A 104 5.59 -3.79 11.59
CA CYS A 104 6.38 -3.42 10.40
C CYS A 104 5.51 -3.09 9.18
N PRO A 105 6.03 -2.30 8.21
CA PRO A 105 5.41 -2.21 6.90
C PRO A 105 5.39 -3.59 6.24
N PHE A 106 4.42 -3.82 5.36
CA PHE A 106 4.58 -4.88 4.36
C PHE A 106 5.56 -4.37 3.31
N GLU A 107 6.79 -4.87 3.35
CA GLU A 107 7.85 -4.46 2.43
C GLU A 107 7.52 -4.87 1.00
N ILE A 108 7.68 -3.94 0.06
CA ILE A 108 7.53 -4.19 -1.37
C ILE A 108 8.78 -3.76 -2.11
N SER A 109 9.16 -4.54 -3.11
CA SER A 109 10.29 -4.22 -3.99
C SER A 109 9.80 -4.22 -5.43
N LEU A 110 9.45 -3.03 -5.92
CA LEU A 110 9.11 -2.84 -7.33
C LEU A 110 10.39 -2.65 -8.15
N PRO A 111 10.51 -3.24 -9.37
CA PRO A 111 11.70 -3.09 -10.22
C PRO A 111 11.87 -1.68 -10.79
N GLY A 112 10.93 -0.77 -10.52
CA GLY A 112 10.97 0.62 -10.95
C GLY A 112 9.91 1.45 -10.22
N LYS A 113 9.47 2.53 -10.87
CA LYS A 113 8.55 3.51 -10.28
C LYS A 113 7.12 2.99 -10.32
N ILE A 114 6.35 3.27 -9.27
CA ILE A 114 4.95 2.87 -9.23
C ILE A 114 4.11 3.74 -10.17
N THR A 115 3.19 3.11 -10.88
CA THR A 115 2.16 3.75 -11.69
C THR A 115 0.83 3.56 -10.97
N MET A 116 0.49 4.50 -10.09
CA MET A 116 -0.73 4.47 -9.28
C MET A 116 -1.97 4.53 -10.16
N SER A 117 -1.93 5.35 -11.21
CA SER A 117 -3.02 5.50 -12.19
C SER A 117 -3.49 4.18 -12.81
N ASP A 118 -2.58 3.23 -12.99
CA ASP A 118 -2.87 1.90 -13.54
C ASP A 118 -2.92 0.80 -12.46
N SER A 119 -2.65 1.15 -11.21
CA SER A 119 -2.81 0.25 -10.07
C SER A 119 -4.27 0.22 -9.61
N SER A 120 -4.68 -0.88 -8.98
CA SER A 120 -6.07 -1.06 -8.54
C SER A 120 -6.19 -1.77 -7.20
N LEU A 121 -7.31 -1.52 -6.55
CA LEU A 121 -7.84 -2.30 -5.44
C LEU A 121 -9.03 -3.09 -5.95
N VAL A 122 -9.02 -4.40 -5.75
CA VAL A 122 -10.11 -5.29 -6.15
C VAL A 122 -10.80 -5.83 -4.92
N VAL A 123 -12.13 -5.72 -4.88
CA VAL A 123 -12.99 -6.20 -3.79
C VAL A 123 -13.92 -7.29 -4.32
N GLN A 124 -13.75 -8.52 -3.85
CA GLN A 124 -14.53 -9.65 -4.37
C GLN A 124 -15.92 -9.77 -3.70
N ASP A 125 -16.06 -9.40 -2.42
CA ASP A 125 -17.33 -9.42 -1.66
C ASP A 125 -18.04 -8.04 -1.64
N GLY A 126 -18.30 -7.49 -2.83
CA GLY A 126 -18.97 -6.19 -3.02
C GLY A 126 -20.47 -6.06 -2.66
N PRO A 127 -21.31 -7.12 -2.59
CA PRO A 127 -22.76 -6.96 -2.35
C PRO A 127 -23.15 -6.36 -1.00
N ASN A 128 -22.25 -6.40 0.00
CA ASN A 128 -22.52 -5.97 1.38
C ASN A 128 -21.89 -4.63 1.76
N VAL A 129 -21.39 -3.85 0.79
CA VAL A 129 -20.82 -2.52 1.03
C VAL A 129 -21.92 -1.56 1.50
N GLN A 130 -21.74 -1.00 2.71
CA GLN A 130 -22.64 -0.02 3.30
C GLN A 130 -22.32 1.40 2.82
N ALA A 131 -23.21 2.37 3.08
CA ALA A 131 -22.92 3.77 2.83
C ALA A 131 -21.68 4.23 3.63
N ASP A 132 -20.95 5.20 3.09
CA ASP A 132 -19.75 5.81 3.72
C ASP A 132 -18.64 4.80 4.09
N THR A 133 -18.64 3.63 3.45
CA THR A 133 -17.59 2.62 3.61
C THR A 133 -16.39 2.95 2.74
N VAL A 134 -15.20 2.91 3.33
CA VAL A 134 -13.93 3.14 2.63
C VAL A 134 -12.94 2.00 2.88
N LEU A 135 -11.94 1.87 2.01
CA LEU A 135 -10.68 1.18 2.32
C LEU A 135 -9.57 2.22 2.35
N GLU A 136 -8.76 2.22 3.41
CA GLU A 136 -7.61 3.11 3.53
C GLU A 136 -6.33 2.29 3.46
N ILE A 137 -5.49 2.64 2.49
CA ILE A 137 -4.20 2.03 2.22
C ILE A 137 -3.16 3.12 2.34
N GLN A 138 -2.02 2.83 2.92
CA GLN A 138 -0.93 3.80 3.06
C GLN A 138 0.29 3.26 2.34
N ILE A 139 0.94 4.10 1.56
CA ILE A 139 2.10 3.70 0.77
C ILE A 139 3.30 4.50 1.25
N GLU A 140 4.35 3.79 1.66
CA GLU A 140 5.66 4.37 1.88
C GLU A 140 6.44 4.45 0.59
N TYR A 141 7.02 5.62 0.34
CA TYR A 141 7.75 5.89 -0.89
C TYR A 141 8.97 6.79 -0.66
N VAL A 142 9.96 6.65 -1.54
CA VAL A 142 11.14 7.50 -1.58
C VAL A 142 10.98 8.51 -2.71
N ARG A 143 11.07 9.80 -2.37
CA ARG A 143 11.05 10.89 -3.34
C ARG A 143 12.32 10.87 -4.18
N GLN A 144 12.18 11.14 -5.48
CA GLN A 144 13.28 11.35 -6.41
C GLN A 144 13.25 12.75 -6.97
#